data_AF-A0A7S4RJE1-F1
#
_entry.id   AF-A0A7S4RJE1-F1
#
_cell.length_a   1.000
_cell.length_b   1.000
_cell.length_c   1.000
_cell.angle_alpha   90.00
_cell.angle_beta   90.00
_cell.angle_gamma   90.00
#
_symmetry.space_group_name_H-M   'P 1'
#
loop_
_entity.id
_entity.type
_entity.pdbx_description
1 polymer ?
#
loop_
_entity_poly.entity_id
_entity_poly.type
_entity_poly.pdbx_seq_one_letter_code
_entity_poly.pdbx_strand_id
1 'polypeptide(L)'
;MEYCSGGNLKKRFPYTERQAANIVRQLLCGVAYLHKKNIVHRDIKLENVVFEARDSDTVKIIDFGLATKYLSNNDYKKLSVKVGTLYTMAPQQIQGMYTEACDLWSIGVVAYCLLSGGSKPFNGETREEVIDRIMRCNYGFEISAWEFVSAEAKEFISSLLVMEQYKRPTADEALKSKWMQKTAPPLSRKLEKSEVKEVCNVLHSYSQEKQLKKMALLLIAYKTPSQDIHELTELFLAADRHRNGLVSLEQFRRLMHGMNMTKEESKILFAGLDID
;
A
#
# COMPACT_ATOMS: atom_id res chain seq x y z
N MET A 1 -10.28 15.14 8.92
CA MET A 1 -9.55 13.89 8.64
C MET A 1 -10.03 12.85 9.64
N GLU A 2 -10.11 11.59 9.24
CA GLU A 2 -10.41 10.49 10.15
C GLU A 2 -9.32 10.41 11.24
N TYR A 3 -9.71 10.15 12.50
CA TYR A 3 -8.77 10.02 13.60
C TYR A 3 -8.26 8.58 13.73
N CYS A 4 -6.96 8.37 13.62
CA CYS A 4 -6.30 7.08 13.83
C CYS A 4 -5.74 6.99 15.25
N SER A 5 -6.29 6.11 16.09
CA SER A 5 -5.94 6.02 17.51
C SER A 5 -4.76 5.07 17.81
N GLY A 6 -4.30 4.33 16.80
CA GLY A 6 -3.32 3.26 16.97
C GLY A 6 -1.86 3.69 17.07
N GLY A 7 -1.55 4.98 16.84
CA GLY A 7 -0.18 5.49 16.84
C GLY A 7 0.62 5.09 15.60
N ASN A 8 1.86 5.60 15.48
CA ASN A 8 2.72 5.35 14.32
C ASN A 8 3.57 4.07 14.49
N LEU A 9 4.22 3.63 13.41
CA LEU A 9 5.02 2.40 13.39
C LEU A 9 6.15 2.38 14.44
N LYS A 10 6.70 3.54 14.82
CA LYS A 10 7.75 3.60 15.85
C LYS A 10 7.28 3.16 17.23
N LYS A 11 5.98 3.30 17.53
CA LYS A 11 5.44 3.03 18.86
C LYS A 11 5.19 1.54 19.14
N ARG A 12 5.23 0.66 18.13
CA ARG A 12 4.90 -0.76 18.29
C ARG A 12 6.03 -1.73 17.94
N PHE A 13 7.28 -1.28 17.92
CA PHE A 13 8.40 -2.22 17.87
C PHE A 13 8.41 -3.14 19.10
N PRO A 14 8.92 -4.38 18.98
CA PRO A 14 9.42 -5.03 17.77
C PRO A 14 8.31 -5.66 16.90
N TYR A 15 8.62 -5.92 15.62
CA TYR A 15 7.72 -6.60 14.68
C TYR A 15 8.27 -7.97 14.30
N THR A 16 7.38 -8.96 14.19
CA THR A 16 7.70 -10.21 13.49
C THR A 16 7.79 -9.98 11.98
N GLU A 17 8.49 -10.84 11.26
CA GLU A 17 8.59 -10.75 9.80
C GLU A 17 7.19 -10.78 9.14
N ARG A 18 6.26 -11.59 9.68
CA ARG A 18 4.87 -11.64 9.20
C ARG A 18 4.14 -10.31 9.39
N GLN A 19 4.28 -9.66 10.54
CA GLN A 19 3.69 -8.34 10.80
C GLN A 19 4.32 -7.28 9.88
N ALA A 20 5.65 -7.28 9.74
CA ALA A 20 6.36 -6.37 8.85
C ALA A 20 5.89 -6.53 7.40
N ALA A 21 5.76 -7.77 6.91
CA ALA A 21 5.26 -8.03 5.57
C ALA A 21 3.80 -7.59 5.37
N ASN A 22 2.95 -7.73 6.40
CA ASN A 22 1.58 -7.24 6.35
C ASN A 22 1.51 -5.71 6.24
N ILE A 23 2.34 -5.00 7.00
CA ILE A 23 2.46 -3.54 6.95
C ILE A 23 2.97 -3.11 5.57
N VAL A 24 4.07 -3.72 5.07
CA VAL A 24 4.66 -3.40 3.77
C VAL A 24 3.67 -3.66 2.63
N ARG A 25 2.88 -4.73 2.68
CA ARG A 25 1.83 -5.01 1.70
C ARG A 25 0.79 -3.89 1.64
N GLN A 26 0.30 -3.45 2.79
CA GLN A 26 -0.67 -2.35 2.85
C GLN A 26 -0.06 -1.03 2.31
N LEU A 27 1.21 -0.75 2.61
CA LEU A 27 1.92 0.39 2.03
C LEU A 27 2.03 0.29 0.51
N LEU A 28 2.40 -0.87 -0.02
CA LEU A 28 2.45 -1.10 -1.47
C LEU A 28 1.08 -0.92 -2.12
N CYS A 29 -0.01 -1.42 -1.51
CA CYS A 29 -1.37 -1.18 -2.02
C CYS A 29 -1.73 0.31 -2.06
N GLY A 30 -1.46 1.03 -0.95
CA GLY A 30 -1.70 2.47 -0.88
C GLY A 30 -0.90 3.25 -1.92
N VAL A 31 0.40 2.94 -2.08
CA VAL A 31 1.26 3.59 -3.06
C VAL A 31 0.89 3.23 -4.50
N ALA A 32 0.55 1.96 -4.78
CA ALA A 32 0.06 1.55 -6.10
C ALA A 32 -1.19 2.35 -6.51
N TYR A 33 -2.11 2.58 -5.57
CA TYR A 33 -3.28 3.42 -5.80
C TYR A 33 -2.88 4.88 -6.12
N LEU A 34 -1.98 5.47 -5.33
CA LEU A 34 -1.52 6.85 -5.55
C LEU A 34 -0.85 7.00 -6.93
N HIS A 35 0.05 6.07 -7.27
CA HIS A 35 0.80 6.10 -8.54
C HIS A 35 -0.14 5.94 -9.75
N LYS A 36 -1.18 5.09 -9.66
CA LYS A 36 -2.23 4.98 -10.70
C LYS A 36 -3.04 6.26 -10.89
N LYS A 37 -3.13 7.10 -9.86
CA LYS A 37 -3.75 8.44 -9.92
C LYS A 37 -2.72 9.55 -10.20
N ASN A 38 -1.51 9.18 -10.63
CA ASN A 38 -0.39 10.08 -10.89
C ASN A 38 0.00 10.95 -9.69
N ILE A 39 -0.10 10.43 -8.48
CA ILE A 39 0.29 11.10 -7.23
C ILE A 39 1.51 10.39 -6.64
N VAL A 40 2.52 11.15 -6.23
CA VAL A 40 3.69 10.66 -5.49
C VAL A 40 3.67 11.23 -4.07
N HIS A 41 3.98 10.42 -3.06
CA HIS A 41 3.91 10.81 -1.65
C HIS A 41 5.14 11.59 -1.18
N ARG A 42 6.34 11.13 -1.56
CA ARG A 42 7.68 11.73 -1.28
C ARG A 42 8.16 11.74 0.18
N ASP A 43 7.31 11.43 1.15
CA ASP A 43 7.71 11.36 2.57
C ASP A 43 7.16 10.13 3.30
N ILE A 44 7.28 8.96 2.67
CA ILE A 44 6.95 7.69 3.33
C ILE A 44 8.04 7.38 4.36
N LYS A 45 7.63 7.18 5.61
CA LYS A 45 8.51 6.94 6.75
C LYS A 45 7.72 6.37 7.92
N LEU A 46 8.40 5.86 8.95
CA LEU A 46 7.75 5.22 10.10
C LEU A 46 6.77 6.15 10.84
N GLU A 47 7.04 7.45 10.82
CA GLU A 47 6.21 8.47 11.46
C GLU A 47 4.90 8.74 10.72
N ASN A 48 4.92 8.61 9.38
CA ASN A 48 3.80 8.92 8.48
C ASN A 48 2.98 7.68 8.13
N VAL A 49 3.16 6.59 8.88
CA VAL A 49 2.36 5.37 8.78
C VAL A 49 1.80 5.08 10.16
N VAL A 50 0.47 5.12 10.28
CA VAL A 50 -0.24 4.99 11.55
C VAL A 50 -1.21 3.82 11.52
N PHE A 51 -1.39 3.17 12.66
CA PHE A 51 -2.45 2.18 12.82
C PHE A 51 -3.79 2.85 13.03
N GLU A 52 -4.83 2.31 12.40
CA GLU A 52 -6.21 2.79 12.53
C GLU A 52 -6.66 2.82 14.00
N ALA A 53 -6.45 1.71 14.72
CA ALA A 53 -6.78 1.56 16.13
C ALA A 53 -5.68 0.80 16.88
N ARG A 54 -5.72 0.82 18.23
CA ARG A 54 -4.70 0.18 19.09
C ARG A 54 -4.51 -1.31 18.83
N ASP A 55 -5.59 -2.03 18.57
CA ASP A 55 -5.58 -3.49 18.37
C ASP A 55 -5.74 -3.87 16.89
N SER A 56 -5.68 -2.89 15.99
CA SER A 56 -5.79 -3.12 14.55
C SER A 56 -4.41 -3.36 13.92
N ASP A 57 -4.37 -4.27 12.95
CA ASP A 57 -3.24 -4.50 12.03
C ASP A 57 -3.34 -3.63 10.76
N THR A 58 -4.41 -2.85 10.62
CA THR A 58 -4.62 -1.95 9.49
C THR A 58 -3.81 -0.66 9.66
N VAL A 59 -2.98 -0.35 8.67
CA VAL A 59 -2.17 0.86 8.62
C VAL A 59 -2.68 1.84 7.57
N LYS A 60 -2.55 3.13 7.86
CA LYS A 60 -2.89 4.24 6.96
C LYS A 60 -1.67 5.11 6.73
N ILE A 61 -1.45 5.49 5.47
CA ILE A 61 -0.47 6.51 5.10
C ILE A 61 -1.08 7.87 5.42
N ILE A 62 -0.34 8.71 6.13
CA ILE A 62 -0.75 10.07 6.50
C ILE A 62 0.27 11.09 6.00
N ASP A 63 -0.08 12.37 6.14
CA ASP A 63 0.76 13.52 5.81
C ASP A 63 1.13 13.63 4.32
N PHE A 64 0.14 14.04 3.53
CA PHE A 64 0.29 14.37 2.12
C PHE A 64 0.82 15.80 1.90
N GLY A 65 1.37 16.47 2.92
CA GLY A 65 1.88 17.84 2.81
C GLY A 65 3.02 17.99 1.80
N LEU A 66 3.76 16.90 1.56
CA LEU A 66 4.79 16.82 0.53
C LEU A 66 4.33 16.06 -0.72
N ALA A 67 3.09 15.58 -0.82
CA ALA A 67 2.63 14.88 -2.01
C ALA A 67 2.46 15.83 -3.21
N THR A 68 2.57 15.31 -4.43
CA THR A 68 2.28 16.09 -5.65
C THR A 68 1.78 15.20 -6.77
N LYS A 69 1.06 15.79 -7.73
CA LYS A 69 0.81 15.13 -9.02
C LYS A 69 2.06 15.17 -9.90
N TYR A 70 2.25 14.15 -10.71
CA TYR A 70 3.28 14.07 -11.75
C TYR A 70 2.63 13.77 -13.10
N LEU A 71 3.31 14.08 -14.21
CA LEU A 71 2.81 13.76 -15.55
C LEU A 71 3.42 12.41 -15.99
N SER A 72 2.57 11.46 -16.37
CA SER A 72 3.00 10.16 -16.92
C SER A 72 3.51 10.22 -18.36
N ASN A 73 3.24 11.32 -19.06
CA ASN A 73 3.32 11.36 -20.52
C ASN A 73 4.72 11.73 -21.04
N ASN A 74 5.75 10.93 -20.73
CA ASN A 74 7.12 10.97 -21.30
C ASN A 74 7.90 12.31 -21.31
N ASP A 75 7.26 13.43 -21.00
CA ASP A 75 7.89 14.67 -20.61
C ASP A 75 8.33 14.46 -19.17
N TYR A 76 9.53 13.90 -19.01
CA TYR A 76 10.22 13.81 -17.74
C TYR A 76 10.46 15.22 -17.18
N LYS A 77 9.41 15.92 -16.74
CA LYS A 77 9.53 16.91 -15.67
C LYS A 77 9.82 16.11 -14.41
N LYS A 78 11.08 15.66 -14.33
CA LYS A 78 11.66 15.07 -13.13
C LYS A 78 11.31 15.99 -11.98
N LEU A 79 10.82 15.41 -10.90
CA LEU A 79 10.58 16.17 -9.70
C LEU A 79 11.94 16.71 -9.23
N SER A 80 12.03 18.02 -9.06
CA SER A 80 13.30 18.71 -8.78
C SER A 80 13.40 19.28 -7.38
N VAL A 81 12.26 19.46 -6.72
CA VAL A 81 12.21 19.96 -5.34
C VAL A 81 12.73 18.86 -4.39
N LYS A 82 13.81 19.19 -3.67
CA LYS A 82 14.43 18.31 -2.67
C LYS A 82 13.60 18.35 -1.38
N VAL A 83 12.73 17.36 -1.20
CA VAL A 83 11.85 17.21 -0.02
C VAL A 83 11.86 15.76 0.46
N GLY A 84 11.51 15.57 1.73
CA GLY A 84 11.45 14.28 2.40
C GLY A 84 12.36 14.23 3.63
N THR A 85 12.32 13.10 4.32
CA THR A 85 13.13 12.86 5.51
C THR A 85 14.40 12.10 5.13
N LEU A 86 15.58 12.64 5.44
CA LEU A 86 16.86 12.18 4.91
C LEU A 86 17.07 10.65 4.96
N TYR A 87 16.67 9.99 6.05
CA TYR A 87 16.90 8.55 6.20
C TYR A 87 16.07 7.66 5.25
N THR A 88 14.95 8.17 4.71
CA THR A 88 14.10 7.47 3.73
C THR A 88 14.17 8.07 2.33
N MET A 89 14.91 9.16 2.13
CA MET A 89 15.05 9.80 0.83
C MET A 89 15.88 8.94 -0.13
N ALA A 90 15.41 8.80 -1.36
CA ALA A 90 16.17 8.17 -2.43
C ALA A 90 17.37 9.04 -2.86
N PRO A 91 18.45 8.45 -3.39
CA PRO A 91 19.61 9.20 -3.90
C PRO A 91 19.21 10.29 -4.92
N GLN A 92 18.27 9.96 -5.79
CA GLN A 92 17.75 10.87 -6.81
C GLN A 92 16.94 12.04 -6.24
N GLN A 93 16.27 11.85 -5.09
CA GLN A 93 15.60 12.95 -4.39
C GLN A 93 16.62 13.94 -3.84
N ILE A 94 17.76 13.47 -3.32
CA ILE A 94 18.87 14.31 -2.86
C ILE A 94 19.48 15.10 -4.03
N GLN A 95 19.58 14.48 -5.20
CA GLN A 95 20.06 15.10 -6.43
C GLN A 95 19.04 16.06 -7.07
N GLY A 96 17.75 15.96 -6.74
CA GLY A 96 16.68 16.76 -7.36
C GLY A 96 16.31 16.28 -8.76
N MET A 97 16.37 14.97 -9.02
CA MET A 97 16.03 14.38 -10.32
C MET A 97 15.36 13.02 -10.15
N TYR A 98 14.12 12.99 -9.67
CA TYR A 98 13.44 11.75 -9.30
C TYR A 98 12.05 11.59 -9.93
N THR A 99 11.55 10.36 -9.81
CA THR A 99 10.24 9.89 -10.26
C THR A 99 9.46 9.34 -9.05
N GLU A 100 8.24 8.84 -9.26
CA GLU A 100 7.43 8.15 -8.26
C GLU A 100 8.14 6.93 -7.64
N ALA A 101 9.14 6.36 -8.32
CA ALA A 101 10.02 5.31 -7.81
C ALA A 101 10.79 5.70 -6.53
N CYS A 102 10.75 6.96 -6.11
CA CYS A 102 11.25 7.37 -4.79
C CYS A 102 10.44 6.78 -3.63
N ASP A 103 9.12 6.64 -3.78
CA ASP A 103 8.26 6.06 -2.74
C ASP A 103 8.62 4.60 -2.48
N LEU A 104 9.05 3.87 -3.54
CA LEU A 104 9.48 2.48 -3.47
C LEU A 104 10.79 2.32 -2.70
N TRP A 105 11.74 3.24 -2.88
CA TRP A 105 12.94 3.30 -2.05
C TRP A 105 12.58 3.54 -0.58
N SER A 106 11.70 4.51 -0.30
CA SER A 106 11.25 4.80 1.05
C SER A 106 10.56 3.59 1.71
N ILE A 107 9.75 2.83 0.96
CA ILE A 107 9.19 1.55 1.43
C ILE A 107 10.30 0.53 1.73
N GLY A 108 11.33 0.43 0.88
CA GLY A 108 12.50 -0.42 1.13
C GLY A 108 13.21 -0.08 2.44
N VAL A 109 13.39 1.22 2.73
CA VAL A 109 13.94 1.69 4.01
C VAL A 109 13.02 1.34 5.17
N VAL A 110 11.70 1.56 5.05
CA VAL A 110 10.72 1.19 6.08
C VAL A 110 10.76 -0.33 6.35
N ALA A 111 10.78 -1.16 5.31
CA ALA A 111 10.89 -2.61 5.45
C ALA A 111 12.19 -3.02 6.17
N TYR A 112 13.32 -2.40 5.84
CA TYR A 112 14.58 -2.60 6.54
C TYR A 112 14.47 -2.26 8.03
N CYS A 113 13.91 -1.09 8.35
CA CYS A 113 13.73 -0.67 9.75
C CYS A 113 12.80 -1.62 10.51
N LEU A 114 11.71 -2.08 9.91
CA LEU A 114 10.77 -3.00 10.56
C LEU A 114 11.43 -4.33 10.92
N LEU A 115 12.23 -4.90 10.00
CA LEU A 115 12.87 -6.21 10.15
C LEU A 115 14.13 -6.19 11.03
N SER A 116 14.81 -5.06 11.11
CA SER A 116 16.03 -4.89 11.93
C SER A 116 15.76 -4.35 13.34
N GLY A 117 14.49 -4.25 13.75
CA GLY A 117 14.12 -3.72 15.08
C GLY A 117 14.30 -2.21 15.24
N GLY A 118 14.25 -1.45 14.15
CA GLY A 118 14.32 0.01 14.14
C GLY A 118 15.64 0.59 13.63
N SER A 119 16.61 -0.26 13.25
CA SER A 119 17.87 0.18 12.67
C SER A 119 17.68 0.72 11.26
N LYS A 120 18.40 1.80 10.92
CA LYS A 120 18.32 2.41 9.57
C LYS A 120 19.36 1.77 8.65
N PRO A 121 19.04 1.51 7.37
CA PRO A 121 20.00 0.95 6.40
C PRO A 121 21.17 1.90 6.14
N PHE A 122 20.90 3.20 6.10
CA PHE A 122 21.88 4.26 5.92
C PHE A 122 21.93 5.10 7.19
N ASN A 123 22.92 4.83 8.05
CA ASN A 123 23.13 5.55 9.30
C ASN A 123 24.56 6.11 9.38
N GLY A 124 24.76 7.19 10.12
CA GLY A 124 26.05 7.87 10.26
C GLY A 124 25.98 8.86 11.41
N GLU A 125 27.14 9.32 11.89
CA GLU A 125 27.24 10.31 12.96
C GLU A 125 26.91 11.71 12.44
N THR A 126 27.27 11.98 11.18
CA THR A 126 27.01 13.24 10.50
C THR A 126 25.98 13.11 9.39
N ARG A 127 25.38 14.24 9.02
CA ARG A 127 24.44 14.31 7.89
C ARG A 127 25.12 13.91 6.58
N GLU A 128 26.37 14.33 6.43
CA GLU A 128 27.23 14.12 5.27
C GLU A 128 27.55 12.62 5.10
N GLU A 129 27.86 11.91 6.19
CA GLU A 129 28.05 10.46 6.17
C GLU A 129 26.78 9.71 5.75
N VAL A 130 25.61 10.12 6.27
CA VAL A 130 24.33 9.51 5.88
C VAL A 130 24.08 9.73 4.39
N ILE A 131 24.31 10.95 3.88
CA ILE A 131 24.18 11.25 2.46
C ILE A 131 25.16 10.40 1.64
N ASP A 132 26.43 10.31 2.04
CA ASP A 132 27.43 9.51 1.32
C ASP A 132 27.03 8.04 1.23
N ARG A 133 26.54 7.45 2.34
CA ARG A 133 26.03 6.07 2.34
C ARG A 133 24.81 5.88 1.45
N ILE A 134 23.86 6.81 1.45
CA ILE A 134 22.71 6.79 0.53
C ILE A 134 23.21 6.85 -0.92
N MET A 135 24.10 7.80 -1.23
CA MET A 135 24.61 8.03 -2.58
C MET A 135 25.47 6.89 -3.11
N ARG A 136 26.08 6.08 -2.23
CA ARG A 136 26.81 4.85 -2.58
C ARG A 136 25.95 3.58 -2.48
N CYS A 137 24.69 3.71 -2.05
CA CYS A 137 23.84 2.57 -1.69
C CYS A 137 24.53 1.57 -0.74
N ASN A 138 25.29 2.10 0.22
CA ASN A 138 26.07 1.31 1.15
C ASN A 138 25.23 0.97 2.39
N TYR A 139 24.57 -0.18 2.35
CA TYR A 139 23.87 -0.80 3.47
C TYR A 139 24.20 -2.30 3.50
N GLY A 140 23.97 -2.95 4.64
CA GLY A 140 24.22 -4.37 4.80
C GLY A 140 23.20 -5.05 5.72
N PHE A 141 23.23 -6.38 5.73
CA PHE A 141 22.40 -7.24 6.59
C PHE A 141 23.25 -7.92 7.67
N GLU A 142 24.33 -7.27 8.12
CA GLU A 142 25.39 -7.87 8.96
C GLU A 142 25.10 -7.83 10.47
N ILE A 143 24.05 -7.13 10.88
CA ILE A 143 23.64 -7.04 12.29
C ILE A 143 22.94 -8.35 12.69
N SER A 144 23.13 -8.82 13.93
CA SER A 144 22.50 -10.04 14.47
C SER A 144 20.98 -10.12 14.27
N ALA A 145 20.29 -8.98 14.20
CA ALA A 145 18.87 -8.90 13.88
C ALA A 145 18.47 -9.57 12.56
N TRP A 146 19.41 -9.71 11.61
CA TRP A 146 19.17 -10.30 10.29
C TRP A 146 19.40 -11.81 10.21
N GLU A 147 19.88 -12.44 11.28
CA GLU A 147 20.15 -13.88 11.32
C GLU A 147 18.89 -14.71 11.05
N PHE A 148 17.76 -14.28 11.61
CA PHE A 148 16.47 -14.97 11.51
C PHE A 148 15.52 -14.41 10.44
N VAL A 149 15.97 -13.41 9.67
CA VAL A 149 15.18 -12.79 8.59
C VAL A 149 15.39 -13.58 7.30
N SER A 150 14.27 -13.93 6.63
CA SER A 150 14.31 -14.76 5.42
C SER A 150 15.13 -14.16 4.28
N ALA A 151 15.65 -15.03 3.40
CA ALA A 151 16.34 -14.60 2.19
C ALA A 151 15.42 -13.80 1.27
N GLU A 152 14.14 -14.19 1.17
CA GLU A 152 13.15 -13.50 0.35
C GLU A 152 12.90 -12.06 0.83
N ALA A 153 12.91 -11.81 2.14
CA ALA A 153 12.79 -10.46 2.70
C ALA A 153 14.00 -9.58 2.33
N LYS A 154 15.21 -10.15 2.40
CA LYS A 154 16.46 -9.47 2.02
C LYS A 154 16.51 -9.19 0.52
N GLU A 155 16.08 -10.15 -0.31
CA GLU A 155 15.91 -9.97 -1.77
C GLU A 155 14.90 -8.86 -2.08
N PHE A 156 13.76 -8.84 -1.39
CA PHE A 156 12.74 -7.79 -1.54
C PHE A 156 13.32 -6.40 -1.24
N ILE A 157 13.97 -6.22 -0.09
CA ILE A 157 14.60 -4.94 0.28
C ILE A 157 15.63 -4.54 -0.79
N SER A 158 16.46 -5.48 -1.24
CA SER A 158 17.52 -5.21 -2.22
C SER A 158 16.99 -4.83 -3.60
N SER A 159 15.80 -5.33 -3.97
CA SER A 159 15.13 -4.91 -5.20
C SER A 159 14.62 -3.45 -5.16
N LEU A 160 14.32 -2.92 -3.96
CA LEU A 160 13.85 -1.55 -3.76
C LEU A 160 14.99 -0.56 -3.49
N LEU A 161 15.99 -0.99 -2.71
CA LEU A 161 17.19 -0.21 -2.39
C LEU A 161 18.27 -0.39 -3.47
N VAL A 162 17.92 -0.05 -4.70
CA VAL A 162 18.85 0.00 -5.85
C VAL A 162 19.06 1.44 -6.31
N MET A 163 20.29 1.75 -6.71
CA MET A 163 20.68 3.08 -7.17
C MET A 163 19.85 3.52 -8.36
N GLU A 164 19.75 2.71 -9.40
CA GLU A 164 19.05 3.08 -10.62
C GLU A 164 17.53 3.03 -10.42
N GLN A 165 16.89 4.20 -10.38
CA GLN A 165 15.44 4.32 -10.15
C GLN A 165 14.58 3.50 -11.12
N TYR A 166 15.03 3.28 -12.36
CA TYR A 166 14.30 2.50 -13.37
C TYR A 166 14.43 0.97 -13.19
N LYS A 167 15.37 0.52 -12.34
CA LYS A 167 15.50 -0.90 -11.95
C LYS A 167 14.63 -1.24 -10.74
N ARG A 168 14.08 -0.25 -10.03
CA ARG A 168 13.15 -0.49 -8.94
C ARG A 168 11.84 -1.02 -9.50
N PRO A 169 11.26 -2.08 -8.91
CA PRO A 169 9.94 -2.54 -9.31
C PRO A 169 8.90 -1.46 -8.99
N THR A 170 7.84 -1.41 -9.78
CA THR A 170 6.61 -0.68 -9.42
C THR A 170 5.96 -1.30 -8.17
N ALA A 171 5.04 -0.58 -7.54
CA ALA A 171 4.33 -1.10 -6.36
C ALA A 171 3.53 -2.38 -6.69
N ASP A 172 2.88 -2.45 -7.86
CA ASP A 172 2.18 -3.65 -8.33
C ASP A 172 3.13 -4.84 -8.59
N GLU A 173 4.36 -4.60 -9.03
CA GLU A 173 5.39 -5.65 -9.21
C GLU A 173 5.96 -6.11 -7.86
N ALA A 174 6.24 -5.18 -6.95
CA ALA A 174 6.74 -5.48 -5.60
C ALA A 174 5.74 -6.34 -4.80
N LEU A 175 4.43 -6.13 -4.97
CA LEU A 175 3.37 -6.97 -4.39
C LEU A 175 3.46 -8.44 -4.85
N LYS A 176 4.02 -8.71 -6.03
CA LYS A 176 4.19 -10.06 -6.59
C LYS A 176 5.49 -10.73 -6.16
N SER A 177 6.32 -10.08 -5.35
CA SER A 177 7.57 -10.66 -4.86
C SER A 177 7.35 -11.96 -4.05
N LYS A 178 8.36 -12.82 -4.01
CA LYS A 178 8.31 -14.07 -3.23
C LYS A 178 8.00 -13.82 -1.76
N TRP A 179 8.58 -12.77 -1.18
CA TRP A 179 8.34 -12.40 0.21
C TRP A 179 6.88 -12.04 0.47
N MET A 180 6.28 -11.21 -0.40
CA MET A 180 4.87 -10.83 -0.28
C MET A 180 3.91 -12.01 -0.46
N GLN A 181 4.25 -12.96 -1.35
CA GLN A 181 3.45 -14.16 -1.57
C GLN A 181 3.53 -15.17 -0.41
N LYS A 182 4.73 -15.44 0.13
CA LYS A 182 4.93 -16.41 1.22
C LYS A 182 4.35 -15.94 2.56
N THR A 183 4.41 -14.64 2.83
CA THR A 183 3.92 -14.03 4.08
C THR A 183 2.50 -13.51 3.97
N ALA A 184 1.80 -13.85 2.89
CA ALA A 184 0.40 -13.55 2.72
C ALA A 184 -0.37 -14.08 3.95
N PRO A 185 -1.12 -13.24 4.71
CA PRO A 185 -2.02 -13.77 5.73
C PRO A 185 -2.93 -14.83 5.10
N PRO A 186 -3.50 -15.77 5.85
CA PRO A 186 -4.52 -16.67 5.31
C PRO A 186 -5.56 -15.83 4.54
N LEU A 187 -6.09 -16.36 3.43
CA LEU A 187 -7.28 -15.73 2.85
C LEU A 187 -8.28 -15.55 3.98
N SER A 188 -8.84 -14.35 4.10
CA SER A 188 -9.92 -14.09 5.06
C SER A 188 -11.01 -15.15 4.88
N ARG A 189 -11.77 -15.36 5.96
CA ARG A 189 -12.77 -16.42 6.04
C ARG A 189 -13.53 -16.59 4.73
N LYS A 190 -13.80 -17.85 4.36
CA LYS A 190 -14.58 -18.13 3.15
C LYS A 190 -15.95 -17.45 3.29
N LEU A 191 -16.28 -16.60 2.33
CA LEU A 191 -17.58 -15.93 2.29
C LEU A 191 -18.71 -16.96 2.24
N GLU A 192 -19.70 -16.79 3.10
CA GLU A 192 -20.90 -17.62 3.08
C GLU A 192 -21.79 -17.26 1.89
N LYS A 193 -22.56 -18.24 1.40
CA LYS A 193 -23.47 -18.00 0.26
C LYS A 193 -24.52 -16.94 0.57
N SER A 194 -24.96 -16.84 1.83
CA SER A 194 -25.90 -15.85 2.36
C SER A 194 -25.35 -14.43 2.22
N GLU A 195 -24.12 -14.21 2.69
CA GLU A 195 -23.45 -12.90 2.66
C GLU A 195 -23.21 -12.42 1.23
N VAL A 196 -22.73 -13.32 0.36
CA VAL A 196 -22.55 -13.01 -1.06
C VAL A 196 -23.90 -12.63 -1.67
N LYS A 197 -24.98 -13.35 -1.35
CA LYS A 197 -26.33 -13.04 -1.84
C LYS A 197 -26.82 -11.66 -1.39
N GLU A 198 -26.61 -11.32 -0.13
CA GLU A 198 -27.01 -10.03 0.41
C GLU A 198 -26.25 -8.88 -0.26
N VAL A 199 -24.92 -8.95 -0.32
CA VAL A 199 -24.08 -7.94 -0.99
C VAL A 199 -24.53 -7.75 -2.43
N CYS A 200 -24.86 -8.82 -3.13
CA CYS A 200 -25.21 -8.73 -4.54
C CYS A 200 -26.61 -8.15 -4.78
N ASN A 201 -27.57 -8.43 -3.90
CA ASN A 201 -28.86 -7.75 -3.94
C ASN A 201 -28.69 -6.24 -3.72
N VAL A 202 -27.84 -5.84 -2.78
CA VAL A 202 -27.55 -4.42 -2.49
C VAL A 202 -26.84 -3.75 -3.68
N LEU A 203 -25.81 -4.39 -4.24
CA LEU A 203 -25.10 -3.88 -5.42
C LEU A 203 -26.02 -3.78 -6.64
N HIS A 204 -26.90 -4.76 -6.85
CA HIS A 204 -27.88 -4.72 -7.93
C HIS A 204 -28.86 -3.57 -7.74
N SER A 205 -29.45 -3.41 -6.55
CA SER A 205 -30.33 -2.29 -6.23
C SER A 205 -29.62 -0.96 -6.45
N TYR A 206 -28.39 -0.81 -5.93
CA TYR A 206 -27.58 0.39 -6.11
C TYR A 206 -27.32 0.71 -7.59
N SER A 207 -27.00 -0.30 -8.41
CA SER A 207 -26.72 -0.11 -9.84
C SER A 207 -27.87 0.52 -10.62
N GLN A 208 -29.11 0.30 -10.17
CA GLN A 208 -30.33 0.82 -10.80
C GLN A 208 -30.73 2.21 -10.27
N GLU A 209 -30.04 2.74 -9.27
CA GLU A 209 -30.37 4.05 -8.70
C GLU A 209 -29.98 5.21 -9.63
N LYS A 210 -30.73 6.31 -9.51
CA LYS A 210 -30.42 7.56 -10.22
C LYS A 210 -29.10 8.17 -9.71
N GLN A 211 -28.41 8.90 -10.59
CA GLN A 211 -27.13 9.57 -10.31
C GLN A 211 -27.11 10.31 -8.97
N LEU A 212 -28.14 11.13 -8.70
CA LEU A 212 -28.21 11.93 -7.47
C LEU A 212 -28.22 11.07 -6.20
N LYS A 213 -28.96 9.96 -6.21
CA LYS A 213 -29.01 9.04 -5.06
C LYS A 213 -27.71 8.28 -4.91
N LYS A 214 -27.10 7.83 -6.03
CA LYS A 214 -25.77 7.21 -6.02
C LYS A 214 -24.73 8.14 -5.38
N MET A 215 -24.70 9.40 -5.79
CA MET A 215 -23.81 10.41 -5.20
C MET A 215 -24.08 10.65 -3.71
N ALA A 216 -25.35 10.74 -3.30
CA ALA A 216 -25.69 10.90 -1.88
C ALA A 216 -25.23 9.70 -1.03
N LEU A 217 -25.45 8.48 -1.52
CA LEU A 217 -24.98 7.25 -0.87
C LEU A 217 -23.45 7.19 -0.80
N LEU A 218 -22.75 7.61 -1.86
CA LEU A 218 -21.29 7.67 -1.87
C LEU A 218 -20.75 8.68 -0.85
N LEU A 219 -21.40 9.85 -0.71
CA LEU A 219 -21.06 10.85 0.29
C LEU A 219 -21.26 10.31 1.71
N ILE A 220 -22.36 9.60 1.95
CA ILE A 220 -22.60 8.93 3.24
C ILE A 220 -21.49 7.92 3.50
N ALA A 221 -21.24 7.00 2.56
CA ALA A 221 -20.18 5.99 2.69
C ALA A 221 -18.80 6.60 2.96
N TYR A 222 -18.46 7.71 2.31
CA TYR A 222 -17.19 8.42 2.52
C TYR A 222 -17.09 9.09 3.90
N LYS A 223 -18.22 9.41 4.53
CA LYS A 223 -18.28 10.00 5.87
C LYS A 223 -18.49 8.97 6.98
N THR A 224 -18.82 7.73 6.62
CA THR A 224 -19.00 6.64 7.58
C THR A 224 -17.66 6.27 8.23
N PRO A 225 -17.55 6.30 9.56
CA PRO A 225 -16.36 5.84 10.28
C PRO A 225 -16.00 4.39 9.95
N SER A 226 -14.70 4.07 9.88
CA SER A 226 -14.23 2.69 9.64
C SER A 226 -14.83 1.64 10.59
N GLN A 227 -15.03 2.01 11.86
CA GLN A 227 -15.61 1.13 12.88
C GLN A 227 -17.03 0.65 12.51
N ASP A 228 -17.79 1.45 11.76
CA ASP A 228 -19.16 1.14 11.38
C ASP A 228 -19.24 0.32 10.08
N ILE A 229 -18.10 0.13 9.40
CA ILE A 229 -17.98 -0.63 8.14
C ILE A 229 -17.00 -1.80 8.25
N HIS A 230 -16.67 -2.23 9.47
CA HIS A 230 -15.69 -3.30 9.69
C HIS A 230 -16.08 -4.60 8.98
N GLU A 231 -17.34 -5.01 9.09
CA GLU A 231 -17.85 -6.22 8.41
C GLU A 231 -17.76 -6.10 6.88
N LEU A 232 -18.13 -4.95 6.32
CA LEU A 232 -18.01 -4.68 4.88
C LEU A 232 -16.55 -4.68 4.41
N THR A 233 -15.63 -4.20 5.25
CA THR A 233 -14.19 -4.22 4.99
C THR A 233 -13.67 -5.65 4.94
N GLU A 234 -14.07 -6.50 5.88
CA GLU A 234 -13.73 -7.93 5.87
C GLU A 234 -14.28 -8.65 4.63
N LEU A 235 -15.51 -8.34 4.23
CA LEU A 235 -16.11 -8.86 3.00
C LEU A 235 -15.31 -8.42 1.76
N PHE A 236 -14.91 -7.15 1.71
CA PHE A 236 -14.07 -6.62 0.63
C PHE A 236 -12.72 -7.31 0.56
N LEU A 237 -12.03 -7.48 1.70
CA LEU A 237 -10.74 -8.17 1.76
C LEU A 237 -10.86 -9.65 1.36
N ALA A 238 -11.99 -10.31 1.66
CA ALA A 238 -12.28 -11.66 1.19
C ALA A 238 -12.56 -11.74 -0.31
N ALA A 239 -13.13 -10.70 -0.88
CA ALA A 239 -13.32 -10.55 -2.32
C ALA A 239 -11.99 -10.25 -3.05
N ASP A 240 -11.11 -9.44 -2.46
CA ASP A 240 -9.81 -9.07 -3.01
C ASP A 240 -8.75 -10.18 -2.85
N ARG A 241 -8.93 -11.25 -3.62
CA ARG A 241 -7.96 -12.35 -3.73
C ARG A 241 -6.57 -11.93 -4.22
N HIS A 242 -6.45 -10.85 -4.98
CA HIS A 242 -5.16 -10.36 -5.49
C HIS A 242 -4.43 -9.51 -4.45
N ARG A 243 -5.14 -9.03 -3.42
CA ARG A 243 -4.62 -8.24 -2.29
C ARG A 243 -3.92 -6.98 -2.76
N ASN A 244 -4.50 -6.33 -3.76
CA ASN A 244 -4.02 -5.08 -4.33
C ASN A 244 -4.94 -3.89 -3.99
N GLY A 245 -5.91 -4.10 -3.10
CA GLY A 245 -6.90 -3.10 -2.69
C GLY A 245 -8.01 -2.89 -3.70
N LEU A 246 -8.19 -3.79 -4.68
CA LEU A 246 -9.18 -3.67 -5.75
C LEU A 246 -9.90 -5.00 -5.99
N VAL A 247 -11.19 -4.92 -6.33
CA VAL A 247 -11.95 -6.08 -6.82
C VAL A 247 -12.07 -5.95 -8.34
N SER A 248 -11.27 -6.74 -9.06
CA SER A 248 -11.36 -6.81 -10.52
C SER A 248 -12.67 -7.46 -10.99
N LEU A 249 -13.06 -7.21 -12.25
CA LEU A 249 -14.20 -7.88 -12.88
C LEU A 249 -14.09 -9.41 -12.83
N GLU A 250 -12.87 -9.97 -12.89
CA GLU A 250 -12.64 -11.41 -12.76
C GLU A 250 -12.97 -11.91 -11.34
N GLN A 251 -12.48 -11.23 -10.31
CA GLN A 251 -12.78 -11.55 -8.90
C GLN A 251 -14.28 -11.38 -8.63
N PHE A 252 -14.88 -10.29 -9.12
CA PHE A 252 -16.31 -10.04 -9.03
C PHE A 252 -17.13 -11.17 -9.68
N ARG A 253 -16.81 -11.55 -10.92
CA ARG A 253 -17.48 -12.65 -11.63
C ARG A 253 -17.39 -13.97 -10.88
N ARG A 254 -16.24 -14.28 -10.26
CA ARG A 254 -16.10 -15.48 -9.44
C ARG A 254 -17.03 -15.48 -8.23
N LEU A 255 -17.21 -14.34 -7.58
CA LEU A 255 -18.18 -14.19 -6.50
C LEU A 255 -19.62 -14.35 -7.02
N MET A 256 -19.93 -13.73 -8.16
CA MET A 256 -21.27 -13.77 -8.77
C MET A 256 -21.67 -15.15 -9.30
N HIS A 257 -20.71 -15.96 -9.76
CA HIS A 257 -20.99 -17.30 -10.26
C HIS A 257 -21.65 -18.18 -9.19
N GLY A 258 -21.34 -17.96 -7.90
CA GLY A 258 -21.97 -18.65 -6.78
C GLY A 258 -23.47 -18.43 -6.65
N MET A 259 -24.06 -17.50 -7.42
CA MET A 259 -25.49 -17.17 -7.41
C MET A 259 -26.17 -17.33 -8.77
N ASN A 260 -25.59 -18.09 -9.69
CA ASN A 260 -26.16 -18.33 -11.04
C ASN A 260 -26.32 -17.07 -11.92
N MET A 261 -25.66 -15.96 -11.60
CA MET A 261 -25.58 -14.82 -12.52
C MET A 261 -24.70 -15.17 -13.72
N THR A 262 -25.15 -14.78 -14.91
CA THR A 262 -24.39 -14.95 -16.15
C THR A 262 -23.19 -14.01 -16.23
N LYS A 263 -22.26 -14.31 -17.14
CA LYS A 263 -21.09 -13.46 -17.41
C LYS A 263 -21.46 -12.06 -17.92
N GLU A 264 -22.62 -11.94 -18.58
CA GLU A 264 -23.09 -10.69 -19.15
C GLU A 264 -23.78 -9.84 -18.09
N GLU A 265 -24.69 -10.42 -17.31
CA GLU A 265 -25.34 -9.72 -16.19
C GLU A 265 -24.32 -9.19 -15.18
N SER A 266 -23.29 -10.00 -14.84
CA SER A 266 -22.22 -9.57 -13.95
C SER A 266 -21.38 -8.42 -14.53
N LYS A 267 -21.21 -8.36 -15.85
CA LYS A 267 -20.49 -7.27 -16.53
C LYS A 267 -21.31 -5.97 -16.51
N ILE A 268 -22.60 -6.06 -16.83
CA ILE A 268 -23.52 -4.92 -16.79
C ILE A 268 -23.62 -4.38 -15.36
N LEU A 269 -23.78 -5.27 -14.38
CA LEU A 269 -23.82 -4.88 -12.97
C LEU A 269 -22.54 -4.15 -12.58
N PHE A 270 -21.37 -4.74 -12.85
CA PHE A 270 -20.08 -4.15 -12.51
C PHE A 270 -19.88 -2.76 -13.12
N ALA A 271 -20.25 -2.58 -14.40
CA ALA A 271 -20.20 -1.28 -15.05
C ALA A 271 -21.17 -0.25 -14.45
N GLY A 272 -22.32 -0.70 -13.93
CA GLY A 272 -23.31 0.17 -13.28
C GLY A 272 -22.96 0.60 -11.85
N LEU A 273 -21.91 0.03 -11.26
CA LEU A 273 -21.40 0.40 -9.92
C LEU A 273 -20.44 1.59 -9.97
N ASP A 274 -19.70 1.74 -11.06
CA ASP A 274 -18.74 2.84 -11.22
C ASP A 274 -19.50 4.15 -11.45
N ILE A 275 -19.07 5.21 -10.74
CA ILE A 275 -19.60 6.58 -10.92
C ILE A 275 -18.59 7.44 -11.72
N ASP A 276 -17.37 6.94 -11.91
CA ASP A 276 -16.26 7.61 -12.61
C ASP A 276 -16.25 7.32 -14.12
#